data_AF-A0A1S3QWC9-F1
#
_entry.id   AF-A0A1S3QWC9-F1
#
_cell.length_a   1.000
_cell.length_b   1.000
_cell.length_c   1.000
_cell.angle_alpha   90.00
_cell.angle_beta   90.00
_cell.angle_gamma   90.00
#
_symmetry.space_group_name_H-M   'P 1'
#
loop_
_entity.id
_entity.type
_entity.pdbx_description
1 polymer ?
#
loop_
_entity_poly.entity_id
_entity_poly.type
_entity_poly.pdbx_seq_one_letter_code
_entity_poly.pdbx_strand_id
1 'polypeptide(L)'
;RADYSKPTLRYLLYGMKGSGKTMSLCHTVHYCSTQGWLVLHIPDAHLWVKNCKELLPSSYHASRFDQPIQASNWLRNFRTTNEHFLSKIKLRQRYVWTKRESTEEGRPLGELVDMGVSRVKSSSDVVGAVLKELRLQAGGTEGGFRLAVAVDGVNGLWGRTTLKKEDKSPVLIHLYIHSPLTVDL
;
A
#
# COMPACT_ATOMS: atom_id res chain seq x y z
N ARG A 1 -15.52 7.78 21.29
CA ARG A 1 -14.06 7.66 21.53
C ARG A 1 -13.63 6.28 21.05
N ALA A 2 -12.66 6.16 20.15
CA ALA A 2 -12.23 4.86 19.63
C ALA A 2 -11.38 4.11 20.68
N ASP A 3 -11.61 2.81 20.81
CA ASP A 3 -10.90 1.92 21.73
C ASP A 3 -9.82 1.17 20.96
N TYR A 4 -8.55 1.49 21.25
CA TYR A 4 -7.38 0.99 20.52
C TYR A 4 -6.89 -0.38 21.00
N SER A 5 -7.55 -0.97 22.01
CA SER A 5 -7.32 -2.35 22.45
C SER A 5 -8.10 -3.39 21.63
N LYS A 6 -9.00 -2.90 20.76
CA LYS A 6 -9.90 -3.69 19.93
C LYS A 6 -9.38 -3.81 18.50
N PRO A 7 -9.82 -4.82 17.74
CA PRO A 7 -9.47 -4.95 16.32
C PRO A 7 -9.79 -3.68 15.53
N THR A 8 -9.05 -3.47 14.44
CA THR A 8 -9.15 -2.27 13.60
C THR A 8 -10.60 -1.98 13.18
N LEU A 9 -11.04 -0.74 13.40
CA LEU A 9 -12.35 -0.30 12.97
C LEU A 9 -12.36 -0.04 11.47
N ARG A 10 -13.31 -0.66 10.76
CA ARG A 10 -13.50 -0.50 9.31
C ARG A 10 -14.75 0.33 9.05
N TYR A 11 -14.59 1.43 8.33
CA TYR A 11 -15.69 2.32 7.95
C TYR A 11 -15.87 2.32 6.43
N LEU A 12 -17.12 2.36 5.97
CA LEU A 12 -17.45 2.41 4.55
C LEU A 12 -18.33 3.63 4.26
N LEU A 13 -17.83 4.55 3.43
CA LEU A 13 -18.62 5.65 2.90
C LEU A 13 -19.34 5.19 1.64
N TYR A 14 -20.67 5.12 1.68
CA TYR A 14 -21.52 4.72 0.55
C TYR A 14 -22.58 5.80 0.27
N GLY A 15 -23.08 5.83 -0.96
CA GLY A 15 -24.06 6.84 -1.40
C GLY A 15 -24.02 7.08 -2.91
N MET A 16 -24.99 7.85 -3.41
CA MET A 16 -25.15 8.14 -4.84
C MET A 16 -23.89 8.76 -5.47
N LYS A 17 -23.74 8.66 -6.80
CA LYS A 17 -22.65 9.35 -7.51
C LYS A 17 -22.73 10.86 -7.24
N GLY A 18 -21.60 11.48 -6.92
CA GLY A 18 -21.55 12.92 -6.61
C GLY A 18 -21.93 13.31 -5.17
N SER A 19 -22.23 12.37 -4.28
CA SER A 19 -22.59 12.65 -2.86
C SER A 19 -21.44 13.12 -1.95
N GLY A 20 -20.25 13.43 -2.49
CA GLY A 20 -19.14 13.93 -1.68
C GLY A 20 -18.36 12.90 -0.85
N LYS A 21 -18.49 11.59 -1.14
CA LYS A 21 -17.76 10.50 -0.45
C LYS A 21 -16.25 10.73 -0.42
N THR A 22 -15.62 10.95 -1.58
CA THR A 22 -14.19 11.21 -1.71
C THR A 22 -13.76 12.43 -0.91
N MET A 23 -14.54 13.53 -0.95
CA MET A 23 -14.22 14.73 -0.17
C MET A 23 -14.30 14.48 1.34
N SER A 24 -15.29 13.70 1.78
CA SER A 24 -15.43 13.30 3.19
C SER A 24 -14.27 12.42 3.64
N LEU A 25 -13.80 11.51 2.78
CA LEU A 25 -12.60 10.71 3.02
C LEU A 25 -11.35 11.61 3.11
N CYS A 26 -11.18 12.55 2.17
CA CYS A 26 -10.07 13.53 2.19
C CYS A 26 -10.06 14.36 3.48
N HIS A 27 -11.23 14.82 3.95
CA HIS A 27 -11.35 15.54 5.21
C HIS A 27 -10.88 14.69 6.40
N THR A 28 -11.26 13.41 6.42
CA THR A 28 -10.84 12.45 7.46
C THR A 28 -9.33 12.19 7.40
N VAL A 29 -8.78 11.99 6.20
CA VAL A 29 -7.34 11.79 5.98
C VAL A 29 -6.53 13.01 6.44
N HIS A 30 -6.98 14.21 6.08
CA HIS A 30 -6.37 15.46 6.52
C HIS A 30 -6.38 15.55 8.05
N TYR A 31 -7.53 15.30 8.69
CA TYR A 31 -7.60 15.26 10.15
C TYR A 31 -6.60 14.26 10.76
N CYS A 32 -6.55 13.02 10.28
CA CYS A 32 -5.58 12.03 10.76
C CYS A 32 -4.13 12.51 10.62
N SER A 33 -3.78 13.11 9.49
CA SER A 33 -2.45 13.70 9.27
C SER A 33 -2.13 14.80 10.29
N THR A 34 -3.06 15.73 10.53
CA THR A 34 -2.87 16.80 11.55
C THR A 34 -2.72 16.27 12.98
N GLN A 35 -3.25 15.09 13.27
CA GLN A 35 -3.14 14.43 14.58
C GLN A 35 -1.88 13.54 14.69
N GLY A 36 -0.98 13.60 13.72
CA GLY A 36 0.26 12.82 13.70
C GLY A 36 0.03 11.32 13.50
N TRP A 37 -0.93 10.94 12.66
CA TRP A 37 -1.10 9.55 12.24
C TRP A 37 -0.31 9.30 10.97
N LEU A 38 0.22 8.09 10.81
CA LEU A 38 0.75 7.63 9.54
C LEU A 38 -0.41 7.38 8.59
N VAL A 39 -0.38 8.01 7.42
CA VAL A 39 -1.46 7.94 6.43
C VAL A 39 -1.05 7.04 5.28
N LEU A 40 -1.82 5.96 5.10
CA LEU A 40 -1.74 5.08 3.94
C LEU A 40 -2.96 5.35 3.06
N HIS A 41 -2.78 6.19 2.05
CA HIS A 41 -3.85 6.63 1.16
C HIS A 41 -3.73 5.98 -0.24
N ILE A 42 -4.82 5.38 -0.71
CA ILE A 42 -4.99 4.88 -2.07
C ILE A 42 -6.10 5.75 -2.70
N PRO A 43 -5.73 6.72 -3.58
CA PRO A 43 -6.67 7.72 -4.08
C PRO A 43 -7.68 7.19 -5.10
N ASP A 44 -7.37 6.08 -5.78
CA ASP A 44 -8.32 5.34 -6.61
C ASP A 44 -7.82 3.91 -6.82
N ALA A 45 -8.46 2.94 -6.14
CA ALA A 45 -8.12 1.53 -6.28
C ALA A 45 -8.45 0.97 -7.68
N HIS A 46 -9.30 1.62 -8.47
CA HIS A 46 -9.63 1.15 -9.83
C HIS A 46 -8.44 1.26 -10.78
N LEU A 47 -7.51 2.19 -10.55
CA LEU A 47 -6.30 2.36 -11.36
C LEU A 47 -5.35 1.17 -11.25
N TRP A 48 -5.46 0.37 -10.19
CA TRP A 48 -4.63 -0.83 -10.01
C TRP A 48 -5.20 -2.04 -10.76
N VAL A 49 -6.49 -2.02 -11.08
CA VAL A 49 -7.20 -3.14 -11.73
C VAL A 49 -7.62 -2.85 -13.18
N LYS A 50 -7.32 -1.65 -13.69
CA LYS A 50 -7.66 -1.18 -15.04
C LYS A 50 -6.52 -0.37 -15.65
N ASN A 51 -6.50 -0.30 -16.99
CA ASN A 51 -5.63 0.59 -17.76
C ASN A 51 -4.15 0.54 -17.38
N CYS A 52 -3.65 -0.65 -17.07
CA CYS A 52 -2.24 -0.85 -16.80
C CYS A 52 -1.45 -0.80 -18.10
N LYS A 53 -0.45 0.08 -18.18
CA LYS A 53 0.42 0.22 -19.35
C LYS A 53 1.44 -0.91 -19.46
N GLU A 54 1.95 -1.36 -18.31
CA GLU A 54 3.03 -2.34 -18.23
C GLU A 54 2.72 -3.31 -17.08
N LEU A 55 2.49 -4.57 -17.45
CA LEU A 55 2.21 -5.65 -16.53
C LEU A 55 3.37 -6.65 -16.60
N LEU A 56 4.09 -6.83 -15.50
CA LEU A 56 5.24 -7.73 -15.46
C LEU A 56 4.92 -8.95 -14.60
N PRO A 57 5.38 -10.16 -14.95
CA PRO A 57 5.40 -11.27 -14.01
C PRO A 57 6.20 -10.90 -12.76
N SER A 58 5.68 -11.21 -11.58
CA SER A 58 6.35 -10.86 -10.33
C SER A 58 7.61 -11.67 -10.12
N SER A 59 8.69 -10.99 -9.72
CA SER A 59 9.97 -11.63 -9.42
C SER A 59 9.94 -12.41 -8.10
N TYR A 60 9.04 -12.02 -7.19
CA TYR A 60 8.88 -12.62 -5.87
C TYR A 60 7.89 -13.79 -5.86
N HIS A 61 6.82 -13.73 -6.66
CA HIS A 61 5.87 -14.83 -6.81
C HIS A 61 5.45 -15.06 -8.26
N ALA A 62 5.78 -16.22 -8.82
CA ALA A 62 5.52 -16.56 -10.22
C ALA A 62 4.03 -16.54 -10.62
N SER A 63 3.11 -16.69 -9.67
CA SER A 63 1.66 -16.60 -9.95
C SER A 63 1.13 -15.16 -9.96
N ARG A 64 1.95 -14.17 -9.61
CA ARG A 64 1.54 -12.78 -9.47
C ARG A 64 2.03 -11.89 -10.59
N PHE A 65 1.37 -10.74 -10.73
CA PHE A 65 1.78 -9.69 -11.64
C PHE A 65 2.01 -8.37 -10.92
N ASP A 66 3.05 -7.68 -11.36
CA ASP A 66 3.54 -6.42 -10.82
C ASP A 66 3.19 -5.25 -11.74
N GLN A 67 2.91 -4.11 -11.12
CA GLN A 67 2.63 -2.83 -11.78
C GLN A 67 3.65 -1.78 -11.31
N PRO A 68 4.90 -1.86 -11.82
CA PRO A 68 6.02 -1.11 -11.26
C PRO A 68 5.84 0.42 -11.34
N ILE A 69 5.22 0.93 -12.42
CA ILE A 69 4.97 2.36 -12.60
C ILE A 69 3.97 2.89 -11.56
N GLN A 70 2.86 2.18 -11.36
CA GLN A 70 1.83 2.52 -10.38
C GLN A 70 2.41 2.46 -8.96
N ALA A 71 3.19 1.41 -8.66
CA ALA A 71 3.85 1.23 -7.37
C ALA A 71 4.86 2.36 -7.08
N SER A 72 5.72 2.71 -8.05
CA SER A 72 6.69 3.81 -7.90
C SER A 72 6.01 5.16 -7.65
N ASN A 73 4.95 5.46 -8.40
CA ASN A 73 4.17 6.69 -8.21
C ASN A 73 3.49 6.75 -6.84
N TRP A 74 2.94 5.62 -6.39
CA TRP A 74 2.36 5.52 -5.06
C TRP A 74 3.41 5.70 -3.96
N LEU A 75 4.58 5.06 -4.09
CA LEU A 75 5.70 5.21 -3.14
C LEU A 75 6.20 6.66 -3.04
N ARG A 76 6.24 7.39 -4.16
CA ARG A 76 6.61 8.82 -4.18
C ARG A 76 5.64 9.66 -3.35
N ASN A 77 4.34 9.44 -3.52
CA ASN A 77 3.31 10.14 -2.75
C ASN A 77 3.32 9.72 -1.27
N PHE A 78 3.52 8.43 -1.00
CA PHE A 78 3.65 7.89 0.34
C PHE A 78 4.84 8.52 1.07
N ARG A 79 5.99 8.67 0.39
CA ARG A 79 7.20 9.32 0.91
C ARG A 79 6.90 10.75 1.35
N THR A 80 6.34 11.56 0.45
CA THR A 80 6.03 12.96 0.73
C THR A 80 5.04 13.12 1.88
N THR A 81 4.02 12.24 1.94
CA THR A 81 2.97 12.32 2.97
C THR A 81 3.50 11.98 4.37
N ASN A 82 4.44 11.03 4.46
CA ASN A 82 4.84 10.43 5.74
C ASN A 82 6.33 10.65 6.08
N GLU A 83 6.99 11.64 5.49
CA GLU A 83 8.44 11.86 5.59
C GLU A 83 8.98 11.78 7.01
N HIS A 84 8.28 12.40 7.97
CA HIS A 84 8.63 12.44 9.39
C HIS A 84 8.59 11.08 10.11
N PHE A 85 7.93 10.07 9.55
CA PHE A 85 7.92 8.69 10.06
C PHE A 85 9.02 7.83 9.46
N LEU A 86 9.48 8.14 8.25
CA LEU A 86 10.35 7.27 7.46
C LEU A 86 11.71 7.01 8.13
N SER A 87 12.25 7.98 8.85
CA SER A 87 13.51 7.83 9.60
C SER A 87 13.34 7.11 10.94
N LYS A 88 12.13 7.18 11.52
CA LYS A 88 11.79 6.67 12.85
C LYS A 88 11.43 5.19 12.83
N ILE A 89 10.64 4.77 11.85
CA ILE A 89 10.24 3.37 11.69
C ILE A 89 11.44 2.57 11.20
N LYS A 90 11.81 1.52 11.92
CA LYS A 90 12.90 0.61 11.56
C LYS A 90 12.34 -0.71 11.04
N LEU A 91 12.98 -1.29 10.04
CA LEU A 91 12.59 -2.60 9.50
C LEU A 91 12.76 -3.68 10.58
N ARG A 92 11.77 -4.58 10.71
CA ARG A 92 11.83 -5.72 11.64
C ARG A 92 12.36 -7.01 10.99
N GLN A 93 12.66 -6.98 9.71
CA GLN A 93 13.23 -8.13 9.00
C GLN A 93 14.09 -7.68 7.84
N ARG A 94 14.93 -8.60 7.37
CA ARG A 94 15.73 -8.47 6.16
C ARG A 94 14.87 -8.71 4.91
N TYR A 95 15.08 -7.89 3.88
CA TYR A 95 14.46 -8.05 2.56
C TYR A 95 15.54 -8.25 1.50
N VAL A 96 15.37 -9.25 0.63
CA VAL A 96 16.31 -9.56 -0.45
C VAL A 96 15.66 -9.20 -1.78
N TRP A 97 16.30 -8.31 -2.54
CA TRP A 97 15.78 -7.79 -3.81
C TRP A 97 16.40 -8.52 -5.00
N THR A 98 17.68 -8.81 -4.89
CA THR A 98 18.44 -9.58 -5.88
C THR A 98 19.48 -10.44 -5.16
N LYS A 99 20.17 -11.32 -5.90
CA LYS A 99 21.29 -12.11 -5.36
C LYS A 99 22.41 -11.26 -4.72
N ARG A 100 22.52 -9.99 -5.11
CA ARG A 100 23.60 -9.08 -4.66
C ARG A 100 23.10 -7.99 -3.73
N GLU A 101 21.79 -7.86 -3.55
CA GLU A 101 21.22 -6.72 -2.87
C GLU A 101 20.14 -7.11 -1.88
N SER A 102 20.34 -6.67 -0.65
CA SER A 102 19.38 -6.80 0.43
C SER A 102 19.34 -5.51 1.25
N THR A 103 18.21 -5.29 1.89
CA THR A 103 18.05 -4.29 2.95
C THR A 103 17.95 -5.03 4.27
N GLU A 104 18.90 -4.76 5.17
CA GLU A 104 19.00 -5.44 6.45
C GLU A 104 17.97 -4.95 7.47
N GLU A 105 17.72 -5.78 8.49
CA GLU A 105 16.90 -5.41 9.64
C GLU A 105 17.48 -4.17 10.36
N GLY A 106 16.61 -3.38 11.00
CA GLY A 106 17.01 -2.19 11.75
C GLY A 106 17.27 -0.94 10.89
N ARG A 107 17.34 -1.06 9.56
CA ARG A 107 17.41 0.10 8.64
C ARG A 107 16.11 0.92 8.70
N PRO A 108 16.14 2.23 8.46
CA PRO A 108 14.94 3.06 8.43
C PRO A 108 14.03 2.70 7.23
N LEU A 109 12.71 2.78 7.44
CA LEU A 109 11.70 2.55 6.40
C LEU A 109 11.90 3.47 5.18
N GLY A 110 12.43 4.68 5.38
CA GLY A 110 12.75 5.62 4.31
C GLY A 110 13.70 5.06 3.26
N GLU A 111 14.72 4.29 3.65
CA GLU A 111 15.66 3.69 2.69
C GLU A 111 14.97 2.67 1.79
N LEU A 112 14.04 1.90 2.37
CA LEU A 112 13.22 0.95 1.63
C LEU A 112 12.35 1.69 0.60
N VAL A 113 11.68 2.76 1.02
CA VAL A 113 10.84 3.59 0.14
C VAL A 113 11.66 4.26 -0.97
N ASP A 114 12.81 4.84 -0.64
CA ASP A 114 13.68 5.53 -1.60
C ASP A 114 14.24 4.59 -2.66
N MET A 115 14.57 3.36 -2.28
CA MET A 115 14.98 2.33 -3.22
C MET A 115 13.85 1.97 -4.19
N GLY A 116 12.62 1.81 -3.69
CA GLY A 116 11.46 1.56 -4.55
C GLY A 116 11.07 2.75 -5.43
N VAL A 117 11.28 4.00 -4.99
CA VAL A 117 11.08 5.19 -5.85
C VAL A 117 12.14 5.25 -6.95
N SER A 118 13.39 4.95 -6.63
CA SER A 118 14.53 5.04 -7.55
C SER A 118 14.58 3.87 -8.54
N ARG A 119 14.11 2.68 -8.14
CA ARG A 119 14.20 1.44 -8.90
C ARG A 119 12.82 0.90 -9.23
N VAL A 120 12.27 1.42 -10.33
CA VAL A 120 10.90 1.15 -10.79
C VAL A 120 10.58 -0.35 -10.86
N LYS A 121 11.51 -1.20 -11.32
CA LYS A 121 11.29 -2.65 -11.43
C LYS A 121 11.00 -3.36 -10.10
N SER A 122 11.57 -2.87 -9.00
CA SER A 122 11.39 -3.45 -7.66
C SER A 122 10.29 -2.76 -6.86
N SER A 123 9.65 -1.72 -7.40
CA SER A 123 8.69 -0.90 -6.65
C SER A 123 7.50 -1.69 -6.12
N SER A 124 6.99 -2.66 -6.89
CA SER A 124 5.85 -3.49 -6.47
C SER A 124 6.18 -4.32 -5.22
N ASP A 125 7.35 -4.96 -5.21
CA ASP A 125 7.84 -5.73 -4.07
C ASP A 125 8.09 -4.81 -2.86
N VAL A 126 8.64 -3.61 -3.08
CA VAL A 126 8.83 -2.59 -2.04
C VAL A 126 7.51 -2.15 -1.43
N VAL A 127 6.45 -1.94 -2.23
CA VAL A 127 5.10 -1.64 -1.70
C VAL A 127 4.65 -2.78 -0.77
N GLY A 128 4.80 -4.04 -1.19
CA GLY A 128 4.47 -5.19 -0.35
C GLY A 128 5.24 -5.20 0.98
N ALA A 129 6.54 -4.93 0.93
CA ALA A 129 7.40 -4.85 2.12
C ALA A 129 6.98 -3.69 3.05
N VAL A 130 6.68 -2.50 2.52
CA VAL A 130 6.19 -1.36 3.30
C VAL A 130 4.87 -1.71 3.99
N LEU A 131 3.90 -2.27 3.27
CA LEU A 131 2.61 -2.69 3.85
C LEU A 131 2.80 -3.72 4.96
N LYS A 132 3.72 -4.67 4.78
CA LYS A 132 4.05 -5.69 5.77
C LYS A 132 4.65 -5.08 7.03
N GLU A 133 5.64 -4.19 6.91
CA GLU A 133 6.24 -3.49 8.05
C GLU A 133 5.20 -2.64 8.80
N LEU A 134 4.38 -1.88 8.08
CA LEU A 134 3.38 -1.03 8.69
C LEU A 134 2.36 -1.85 9.48
N ARG A 135 1.90 -2.98 8.94
CA ARG A 135 1.00 -3.90 9.64
C ARG A 135 1.63 -4.50 10.90
N LEU A 136 2.89 -4.89 10.85
CA LEU A 136 3.60 -5.51 11.99
C LEU A 136 3.87 -4.52 13.15
N GLN A 137 3.95 -3.23 12.85
CA GLN A 137 4.36 -2.21 13.81
C GLN A 137 3.23 -1.27 14.25
N ALA A 138 2.13 -1.22 13.50
CA ALA A 138 0.94 -0.45 13.87
C ALA A 138 0.38 -0.94 15.22
N GLY A 139 0.08 -0.02 16.12
CA GLY A 139 -0.57 -0.34 17.41
C GLY A 139 0.30 -1.03 18.46
N GLY A 140 1.62 -1.17 18.24
CA GLY A 140 2.55 -1.74 19.23
C GLY A 140 2.75 -0.85 20.47
N THR A 141 3.05 -1.47 21.61
CA THR A 141 3.29 -0.80 22.90
C THR A 141 4.60 -0.02 22.98
N GLU A 142 5.64 -0.41 22.22
CA GLU A 142 6.92 0.30 22.14
C GLU A 142 7.16 0.84 20.73
N GLY A 143 7.33 2.16 20.60
CA GLY A 143 7.60 2.82 19.31
C GLY A 143 6.44 2.76 18.30
N GLY A 144 5.26 2.31 18.72
CA GLY A 144 4.08 2.20 17.87
C GLY A 144 3.59 3.55 17.35
N PHE A 145 3.03 3.54 16.15
CA PHE A 145 2.37 4.69 15.53
C PHE A 145 0.91 4.36 15.24
N ARG A 146 0.10 5.41 15.15
CA ARG A 146 -1.30 5.29 14.70
C ARG A 146 -1.33 5.25 13.19
N LEU A 147 -2.02 4.26 12.62
CA LEU A 147 -2.13 4.05 11.19
C LEU A 147 -3.55 4.37 10.72
N ALA A 148 -3.67 5.25 9.73
CA ALA A 148 -4.92 5.51 9.02
C ALA A 148 -4.82 4.93 7.61
N VAL A 149 -5.64 3.94 7.30
CA VAL A 149 -5.76 3.36 5.95
C VAL A 149 -6.99 3.93 5.27
N ALA A 150 -6.78 4.65 4.17
CA ALA A 150 -7.83 5.28 3.38
C ALA A 150 -7.77 4.79 1.94
N VAL A 151 -8.86 4.17 1.48
CA VAL A 151 -8.94 3.58 0.13
C VAL A 151 -10.20 4.11 -0.55
N ASP A 152 -10.03 4.94 -1.56
CA ASP A 152 -11.15 5.31 -2.44
C ASP A 152 -11.37 4.22 -3.50
N GLY A 153 -12.63 3.94 -3.81
CA GLY A 153 -13.00 2.91 -4.77
C GLY A 153 -12.68 1.49 -4.33
N VAL A 154 -12.77 1.19 -3.02
CA VAL A 154 -12.41 -0.11 -2.41
C VAL A 154 -13.06 -1.32 -3.10
N ASN A 155 -14.25 -1.16 -3.69
CA ASN A 155 -14.94 -2.17 -4.48
C ASN A 155 -14.13 -2.64 -5.71
N GLY A 156 -13.19 -1.84 -6.21
CA GLY A 156 -12.27 -2.21 -7.28
C GLY A 156 -11.39 -3.41 -6.95
N LEU A 157 -11.12 -3.66 -5.66
CA LEU A 157 -10.27 -4.77 -5.19
C LEU A 157 -10.99 -6.13 -5.14
N TRP A 158 -12.32 -6.16 -5.28
CA TRP A 158 -13.11 -7.40 -5.32
C TRP A 158 -13.94 -7.53 -6.61
N GLY A 159 -13.69 -6.65 -7.58
CA GLY A 159 -14.41 -6.62 -8.85
C GLY A 159 -13.80 -7.53 -9.93
N ARG A 160 -14.05 -7.16 -11.19
CA ARG A 160 -13.36 -7.74 -12.36
C ARG A 160 -12.24 -6.82 -12.80
N THR A 161 -11.12 -7.38 -13.25
CA THR A 161 -10.06 -6.61 -13.92
C THR A 161 -10.35 -6.51 -15.41
N THR A 162 -9.81 -5.47 -16.05
CA THR A 162 -9.74 -5.41 -17.52
C THR A 162 -8.38 -5.88 -18.04
N LEU A 163 -7.53 -6.40 -17.15
CA LEU A 163 -6.15 -6.75 -17.43
C LEU A 163 -6.07 -8.14 -18.03
N LYS A 164 -5.18 -8.30 -18.99
CA LYS A 164 -4.97 -9.54 -19.73
C LYS A 164 -3.51 -9.93 -19.66
N LYS A 165 -3.25 -11.24 -19.58
CA LYS A 165 -1.90 -11.79 -19.76
C LYS A 165 -1.50 -11.72 -21.24
N GLU A 166 -0.27 -12.11 -21.55
CA GLU A 166 0.22 -12.22 -22.93
C GLU A 166 -0.63 -13.16 -23.79
N ASP A 167 -1.14 -14.25 -23.20
CA ASP A 167 -2.05 -15.21 -23.84
C ASP A 167 -3.50 -14.69 -24.02
N LYS A 168 -3.75 -13.41 -23.70
CA LYS A 168 -5.06 -12.72 -23.72
C LYS A 168 -6.08 -13.25 -22.72
N SER A 169 -5.72 -14.21 -21.86
CA SER A 169 -6.58 -14.65 -20.76
C SER A 169 -6.71 -13.55 -19.70
N PRO A 170 -7.86 -13.47 -19.01
CA PRO A 170 -8.08 -12.46 -17.97
C PRO A 170 -7.18 -12.72 -16.76
N VAL A 171 -6.71 -11.65 -16.12
CA VAL A 171 -5.97 -11.75 -14.86
C VAL A 171 -6.92 -11.60 -13.68
N LEU A 172 -6.89 -12.54 -12.74
CA LEU A 172 -7.72 -12.51 -11.53
C LEU A 172 -7.12 -11.54 -10.49
N ILE A 173 -7.95 -10.82 -9.73
CA ILE A 173 -7.47 -9.81 -8.76
C ILE A 173 -6.58 -10.42 -7.67
N HIS A 174 -6.89 -11.64 -7.22
CA HIS A 174 -6.06 -12.31 -6.20
C HIS A 174 -4.63 -12.62 -6.68
N LEU A 175 -4.38 -12.53 -7.99
CA LEU A 175 -3.05 -12.67 -8.60
C LEU A 175 -2.28 -11.32 -8.64
N TYR A 176 -2.89 -10.19 -8.27
CA TYR A 176 -2.20 -8.88 -8.25
C TYR A 176 -1.67 -8.51 -6.88
N ILE A 177 -2.48 -8.74 -5.86
CA ILE A 177 -2.25 -8.14 -4.56
C ILE A 177 -1.96 -9.33 -3.64
N HIS A 178 -0.70 -9.47 -3.17
CA HIS A 178 -0.59 -9.96 -1.81
C HIS A 178 -1.37 -8.95 -1.02
N SER A 179 -2.54 -9.33 -0.56
CA SER A 179 -3.43 -8.38 0.06
C SER A 179 -3.34 -8.61 1.54
N PRO A 180 -2.35 -8.00 2.22
CA PRO A 180 -2.45 -7.79 3.65
C PRO A 180 -3.67 -6.91 3.98
N LEU A 181 -4.30 -6.29 2.97
CA LEU A 181 -5.57 -5.55 3.03
C LEU A 181 -6.84 -6.43 2.96
N THR A 182 -6.79 -7.67 2.44
CA THR A 182 -7.96 -8.57 2.34
C THR A 182 -7.90 -9.71 3.35
N VAL A 183 -6.78 -9.92 4.03
CA VAL A 183 -6.61 -10.97 5.05
C VAL A 183 -6.12 -10.34 6.35
N ASP A 184 -6.96 -9.51 6.95
CA ASP A 184 -6.76 -8.85 8.26
C ASP A 184 -5.92 -7.57 8.23
N LEU A 185 -6.54 -6.49 7.75
CA LEU A 185 -6.41 -5.17 8.37
C LEU A 185 -7.60 -4.91 9.27
#